data_AF-A0A6I2V2E4-F1
#
_entry.id   AF-A0A6I2V2E4-F1
#
_cell.length_a   1.000
_cell.length_b   1.000
_cell.length_c   1.000
_cell.angle_alpha   90.00
_cell.angle_beta   90.00
_cell.angle_gamma   90.00
#
_symmetry.space_group_name_H-M   'P 1'
#
loop_
_entity.id
_entity.type
_entity.pdbx_description
1 polymer ?
#
loop_
_entity_poly.entity_id
_entity_poly.type
_entity_poly.pdbx_seq_one_letter_code
_entity_poly.pdbx_strand_id
1 'polypeptide(L)'
;AEELNKFSKPKILLLRSGGYVTHDHIYYEEIYPFKNTGKPLLPAIELWSQVLSSPESGFGVLNLGKRDVGCDIHNPIPFAKYTGKVEKFVGAIEKLNDQHGFMRSSDNFAVSELIGLGISHPCTTFDKWKLIPLVNDQYDVVDLIHTFF
;
A
#
# COMPACT_ATOMS: atom_id res chain seq x y z
N ALA A 1 -30.88 7.39 14.53
CA ALA A 1 -30.77 6.80 15.88
C ALA A 1 -32.12 6.37 16.48
N GLU A 2 -33.26 6.69 15.84
CA GLU A 2 -34.60 6.31 16.31
C GLU A 2 -34.80 4.80 16.44
N GLU A 3 -34.17 3.99 15.58
CA GLU A 3 -34.24 2.53 15.61
C GLU A 3 -33.74 1.90 16.93
N LEU A 4 -32.93 2.63 17.70
CA LEU A 4 -32.41 2.19 18.99
C LEU A 4 -33.36 2.51 20.16
N ASN A 5 -34.44 3.27 19.93
CA ASN A 5 -35.41 3.65 20.97
C ASN A 5 -36.28 2.49 21.45
N LYS A 6 -36.37 1.40 20.68
CA LYS A 6 -37.04 0.15 21.08
C LYS A 6 -36.38 -0.59 22.23
N PHE A 7 -35.14 -0.24 22.59
CA PHE A 7 -34.41 -0.85 23.69
C PHE A 7 -34.43 0.06 24.93
N SER A 8 -34.83 -0.50 26.08
CA SER A 8 -34.97 0.19 27.37
C SER A 8 -33.70 0.18 28.24
N LYS A 9 -32.61 -0.42 27.76
CA LYS A 9 -31.31 -0.44 28.47
C LYS A 9 -30.48 0.83 28.16
N PRO A 10 -29.55 1.23 29.05
CA PRO A 10 -28.56 2.28 28.75
C PRO A 10 -27.81 2.02 27.44
N LYS A 11 -27.47 3.09 26.70
CA LYS A 11 -26.90 3.03 25.36
C LYS A 11 -25.55 3.73 25.33
N ILE A 12 -24.61 3.17 24.56
CA ILE A 12 -23.30 3.77 24.28
C ILE A 12 -23.21 4.00 22.77
N LEU A 13 -22.86 5.22 22.38
CA LEU A 13 -22.51 5.52 20.99
C LEU A 13 -21.04 5.11 20.77
N LEU A 14 -20.81 4.14 19.88
CA LEU A 14 -19.48 3.61 19.61
C LEU A 14 -19.16 3.72 18.11
N LEU A 15 -18.09 4.45 17.79
CA LEU A 15 -17.47 4.45 16.46
C LEU A 15 -16.49 3.28 16.34
N ARG A 16 -16.48 2.63 15.18
CA ARG A 16 -15.62 1.47 14.88
C ARG A 16 -14.92 1.70 13.55
N SER A 17 -14.02 2.67 13.52
CA SER A 17 -13.25 3.02 12.33
C SER A 17 -12.30 1.88 11.96
N GLY A 18 -12.21 1.55 10.67
CA GLY A 18 -11.13 0.73 10.11
C GLY A 18 -9.98 1.61 9.61
N GLY A 19 -9.04 1.05 8.82
CA GLY A 19 -8.12 1.72 7.87
C GLY A 19 -7.22 2.90 8.32
N TYR A 20 -7.40 3.40 9.54
CA TYR A 20 -6.89 4.69 10.03
C TYR A 20 -5.43 4.68 10.51
N VAL A 21 -4.88 3.53 10.90
CA VAL A 21 -3.48 3.42 11.36
C VAL A 21 -2.52 3.55 10.19
N THR A 22 -2.91 3.06 9.01
CA THR A 22 -2.02 3.00 7.87
C THR A 22 -2.39 3.97 6.77
N HIS A 23 -3.66 4.34 6.65
CA HIS A 23 -4.19 5.09 5.50
C HIS A 23 -3.79 4.45 4.16
N ASP A 24 -4.11 5.07 3.03
CA ASP A 24 -3.77 4.52 1.73
C ASP A 24 -3.38 5.60 0.72
N HIS A 25 -2.92 5.16 -0.45
CA HIS A 25 -2.49 6.05 -1.52
C HIS A 25 -3.61 6.47 -2.47
N ILE A 26 -4.81 5.87 -2.39
CA ILE A 26 -5.89 6.12 -3.36
C ILE A 26 -7.26 6.19 -2.67
N TYR A 27 -7.82 5.06 -2.27
CA TYR A 27 -9.24 4.94 -2.02
C TYR A 27 -9.69 5.75 -0.80
N TYR A 28 -9.07 5.52 0.35
CA TYR A 28 -9.29 6.31 1.56
C TYR A 28 -8.84 7.75 1.36
N GLU A 29 -7.73 7.98 0.67
CA GLU A 29 -7.22 9.33 0.34
C GLU A 29 -8.23 10.17 -0.48
N GLU A 30 -9.09 9.54 -1.27
CA GLU A 30 -10.15 10.20 -2.06
C GLU A 30 -11.40 10.53 -1.23
N ILE A 31 -11.75 9.70 -0.24
CA ILE A 31 -13.06 9.76 0.43
C ILE A 31 -13.01 10.28 1.87
N TYR A 32 -11.83 10.35 2.50
CA TYR A 32 -11.76 10.71 3.92
C TYR A 32 -11.94 12.23 4.15
N PRO A 33 -12.69 12.63 5.19
CA PRO A 33 -13.10 14.02 5.38
C PRO A 33 -12.00 14.94 5.92
N PHE A 34 -10.86 14.39 6.36
CA PHE A 34 -9.82 15.14 7.08
C PHE A 34 -8.66 15.62 6.19
N LYS A 35 -8.67 15.32 4.89
CA LYS A 35 -7.57 15.65 3.95
C LYS A 35 -7.11 17.10 4.01
N ASN A 36 -8.05 18.03 4.12
CA ASN A 36 -7.78 19.47 4.09
C ASN A 36 -7.70 20.12 5.49
N THR A 37 -7.56 19.32 6.55
CA THR A 37 -7.67 19.81 7.94
C THR A 37 -6.33 20.17 8.59
N GLY A 38 -5.23 20.20 7.82
CA GLY A 38 -3.87 20.47 8.32
C GLY A 38 -3.24 19.33 9.12
N LYS A 39 -4.00 18.23 9.33
CA LYS A 39 -3.54 16.97 9.94
C LYS A 39 -4.01 15.79 9.09
N PRO A 40 -3.56 15.69 7.82
CA PRO A 40 -3.94 14.59 6.96
C PRO A 40 -3.42 13.27 7.54
N LEU A 41 -4.14 12.18 7.25
CA LEU A 41 -3.58 10.86 7.46
C LEU A 41 -2.54 10.61 6.36
N LEU A 42 -1.47 9.89 6.71
CA LEU A 42 -0.40 9.58 5.78
C LEU A 42 -0.40 8.09 5.46
N PRO A 43 -0.19 7.70 4.20
CA PRO A 43 0.05 6.31 3.86
C PRO A 43 1.28 5.80 4.62
N ALA A 44 1.16 4.67 5.31
CA ALA A 44 2.20 4.11 6.16
C ALA A 44 2.53 2.65 5.83
N ILE A 45 1.97 2.11 4.73
CA ILE A 45 2.41 0.83 4.16
C ILE A 45 2.90 1.06 2.75
N GLU A 46 4.09 0.56 2.52
CA GLU A 46 4.76 0.49 1.23
C GLU A 46 5.15 -0.96 0.97
N LEU A 47 5.20 -1.33 -0.30
CA LEU A 47 5.80 -2.59 -0.75
C LEU A 47 7.02 -2.27 -1.61
N TRP A 48 8.13 -2.94 -1.35
CA TRP A 48 9.33 -2.80 -2.17
C TRP A 48 9.54 -4.08 -2.97
N SER A 49 9.60 -3.95 -4.29
CA SER A 49 9.71 -5.07 -5.21
C SER A 49 10.85 -4.87 -6.19
N GLN A 50 11.53 -5.96 -6.56
CA GLN A 50 12.63 -5.94 -7.51
C GLN A 50 12.14 -6.13 -8.95
N VAL A 51 12.75 -5.39 -9.88
CA VAL A 51 12.60 -5.64 -11.32
C VAL A 51 13.35 -6.92 -11.71
N LEU A 52 12.61 -7.95 -12.10
CA LEU A 52 13.15 -9.24 -12.55
C LEU A 52 13.53 -9.24 -14.04
N SER A 53 12.79 -8.49 -14.85
CA SER A 53 12.96 -8.49 -16.30
C SER A 53 12.49 -7.17 -16.91
N SER A 54 13.14 -6.76 -17.99
CA SER A 54 12.77 -5.58 -18.80
C SER A 54 12.96 -5.89 -20.29
N PRO A 55 12.13 -6.77 -20.88
CA PRO A 55 12.34 -7.27 -22.24
C PRO A 55 12.01 -6.24 -23.33
N GLU A 56 11.25 -5.19 -23.00
CA GLU A 56 10.88 -4.10 -23.89
C GLU A 56 11.13 -2.76 -23.20
N SER A 57 11.33 -1.70 -23.99
CA SER A 57 11.47 -0.36 -23.45
C SER A 57 10.22 0.06 -22.66
N GLY A 58 10.44 0.58 -21.44
CA GLY A 58 9.37 1.04 -20.56
C GLY A 58 8.49 -0.06 -19.97
N PHE A 59 8.84 -1.34 -20.13
CA PHE A 59 8.11 -2.48 -19.56
C PHE A 59 8.96 -3.27 -18.58
N GLY A 60 8.46 -3.46 -17.36
CA GLY A 60 9.15 -4.20 -16.30
C GLY A 60 8.27 -5.30 -15.71
N VAL A 61 8.89 -6.42 -15.35
CA VAL A 61 8.25 -7.48 -14.55
C VAL A 61 8.82 -7.43 -13.13
N LEU A 62 7.95 -7.25 -12.15
CA LEU A 62 8.28 -7.13 -10.73
C LEU A 62 8.11 -8.47 -10.00
N ASN A 63 8.91 -8.73 -8.95
CA ASN A 63 8.84 -9.92 -8.09
C ASN A 63 7.72 -9.89 -7.04
N LEU A 64 6.58 -9.30 -7.39
CA LEU A 64 5.44 -9.10 -6.50
C LEU A 64 4.15 -9.36 -7.25
N GLY A 65 3.22 -10.11 -6.66
CA GLY A 65 1.92 -10.41 -7.24
C GLY A 65 0.78 -10.37 -6.24
N LYS A 66 -0.35 -10.99 -6.59
CA LYS A 66 -1.56 -11.09 -5.76
C LYS A 66 -1.34 -11.77 -4.40
N ARG A 67 -0.23 -12.49 -4.24
CA ARG A 67 0.15 -13.13 -2.97
C ARG A 67 0.79 -12.17 -1.99
N ASP A 68 1.22 -10.99 -2.44
CA ASP A 68 1.99 -10.03 -1.64
C ASP A 68 1.25 -8.70 -1.43
N VAL A 69 0.24 -8.40 -2.27
CA VAL A 69 -0.49 -7.13 -2.21
C VAL A 69 -2.00 -7.30 -2.34
N GLY A 70 -2.74 -6.52 -1.56
CA GLY A 70 -4.19 -6.34 -1.74
C GLY A 70 -4.47 -5.59 -3.04
N CYS A 71 -5.28 -6.19 -3.92
CA CYS A 71 -5.65 -5.62 -5.22
C CYS A 71 -7.16 -5.69 -5.50
N ASP A 72 -7.97 -5.62 -4.44
CA ASP A 72 -9.43 -5.71 -4.50
C ASP A 72 -10.10 -4.43 -5.04
N ILE A 73 -9.44 -3.29 -4.90
CA ILE A 73 -9.95 -1.99 -5.40
C ILE A 73 -9.10 -1.47 -6.57
N HIS A 74 -7.80 -1.28 -6.36
CA HIS A 74 -6.86 -0.82 -7.38
C HIS A 74 -5.56 -1.62 -7.33
N ASN A 75 -4.79 -1.58 -8.41
CA ASN A 75 -3.42 -2.08 -8.43
C ASN A 75 -2.50 -1.19 -7.56
N PRO A 76 -1.38 -1.74 -7.03
CA PRO A 76 -0.38 -0.93 -6.35
C PRO A 76 0.26 0.10 -7.28
N ILE A 77 0.73 1.21 -6.72
CA ILE A 77 1.21 2.38 -7.46
C ILE A 77 2.71 2.56 -7.26
N PRO A 78 3.53 2.49 -8.32
CA PRO A 78 4.93 2.90 -8.24
C PRO A 78 5.05 4.37 -7.84
N PHE A 79 5.79 4.65 -6.76
CA PHE A 79 6.04 6.02 -6.29
C PHE A 79 7.53 6.34 -6.12
N ALA A 80 8.36 5.31 -5.96
CA ALA A 80 9.79 5.46 -5.75
C ALA A 80 10.60 4.34 -6.41
N LYS A 81 11.89 4.60 -6.63
CA LYS A 81 12.90 3.59 -6.94
C LYS A 81 14.10 3.74 -6.03
N TYR A 82 14.86 2.66 -5.85
CA TYR A 82 16.10 2.68 -5.08
C TYR A 82 17.30 2.29 -5.94
N THR A 83 18.24 3.23 -6.07
CA THR A 83 19.48 3.11 -6.85
C THR A 83 20.71 3.46 -5.99
N GLY A 84 20.66 3.09 -4.70
CA GLY A 84 21.61 3.53 -3.65
C GLY A 84 21.10 4.73 -2.84
N LYS A 85 20.02 5.35 -3.29
CA LYS A 85 19.16 6.29 -2.54
C LYS A 85 17.73 6.15 -3.05
N VAL A 86 16.76 6.58 -2.24
CA VAL A 86 15.36 6.63 -2.65
C VAL A 86 15.15 7.84 -3.56
N GLU A 87 14.62 7.59 -4.75
CA GLU A 87 14.31 8.60 -5.76
C GLU A 87 12.84 8.49 -6.16
N LYS A 88 12.21 9.63 -6.50
CA LYS A 88 10.86 9.63 -7.04
C LYS A 88 10.84 8.81 -8.34
N PHE A 89 9.81 8.00 -8.49
CA PHE A 89 9.58 7.18 -9.67
C PHE A 89 8.10 7.19 -10.01
N VAL A 90 7.78 7.29 -11.30
CA VAL A 90 6.40 7.24 -11.77
C VAL A 90 6.22 6.03 -12.67
N GLY A 91 5.20 5.23 -12.39
CA GLY A 91 4.84 4.09 -13.23
C GLY A 91 3.40 3.67 -13.00
N ALA A 92 2.98 2.64 -13.72
CA ALA A 92 1.67 2.02 -13.57
C ALA A 92 1.81 0.51 -13.56
N ILE A 93 1.15 -0.15 -12.60
CA ILE A 93 0.97 -1.60 -12.64
C ILE A 93 -0.28 -1.88 -13.45
N GLU A 94 -0.11 -2.49 -14.62
CA GLU A 94 -1.20 -2.82 -15.53
C GLU A 94 -1.89 -4.14 -15.14
N LYS A 95 -1.12 -5.07 -14.56
CA LYS A 95 -1.59 -6.41 -14.25
C LYS A 95 -0.80 -7.03 -13.10
N LEU A 96 -1.50 -7.84 -12.30
CA LEU A 96 -0.92 -8.75 -11.32
C LEU A 96 -1.26 -10.21 -11.68
N ASN A 97 -0.25 -11.06 -11.72
CA ASN A 97 -0.36 -12.51 -11.59
C ASN A 97 -0.13 -12.91 -10.13
N ASP A 98 -0.08 -14.21 -9.84
CA ASP A 98 0.14 -14.73 -8.48
C ASP A 98 1.41 -14.17 -7.82
N GLN A 99 2.52 -14.09 -8.56
CA GLN A 99 3.86 -13.75 -8.07
C GLN A 99 4.54 -12.64 -8.88
N HIS A 100 3.83 -12.03 -9.83
CA HIS A 100 4.43 -11.09 -10.78
C HIS A 100 3.54 -9.90 -11.08
N GLY A 101 4.15 -8.72 -11.11
CA GLY A 101 3.52 -7.45 -11.42
C GLY A 101 4.08 -6.91 -12.73
N PHE A 102 3.18 -6.42 -13.57
CA PHE A 102 3.50 -5.95 -14.92
C PHE A 102 3.46 -4.43 -14.89
N MET A 103 4.64 -3.81 -14.97
CA MET A 103 4.84 -2.37 -14.82
C MET A 103 5.08 -1.72 -16.19
N ARG A 104 4.44 -0.58 -16.43
CA ARG A 104 4.82 0.37 -17.47
C ARG A 104 5.33 1.67 -16.84
N SER A 105 6.37 2.25 -17.41
CA SER A 105 6.90 3.56 -16.99
C SER A 105 7.60 4.27 -18.13
N SER A 106 7.53 5.60 -18.14
CA SER A 106 8.37 6.47 -18.96
C SER A 106 9.73 6.76 -18.30
N ASP A 107 9.83 6.54 -17.00
CA ASP A 107 11.07 6.71 -16.25
C ASP A 107 11.97 5.52 -16.50
N ASN A 108 13.29 5.76 -16.51
CA ASN A 108 14.25 4.69 -16.66
C ASN A 108 14.33 3.83 -15.39
N PHE A 109 14.31 2.52 -15.60
CA PHE A 109 14.61 1.50 -14.60
C PHE A 109 15.45 0.38 -15.23
N ALA A 110 16.14 -0.38 -14.40
CA ALA A 110 16.94 -1.52 -14.81
C ALA A 110 16.56 -2.80 -14.04
N VAL A 111 16.92 -3.95 -14.61
CA VAL A 111 16.84 -5.22 -13.90
C VAL A 111 17.64 -5.12 -12.60
N SER A 112 17.10 -5.75 -11.55
CA SER A 112 17.60 -5.74 -10.17
C SER A 112 17.38 -4.46 -9.36
N GLU A 113 16.93 -3.36 -9.96
CA GLU A 113 16.51 -2.18 -9.19
C GLU A 113 15.24 -2.46 -8.38
N LEU A 114 15.09 -1.77 -7.25
CA LEU A 114 13.90 -1.87 -6.41
C LEU A 114 12.94 -0.72 -6.72
N ILE A 115 11.66 -1.04 -6.79
CA ILE A 115 10.54 -0.13 -6.99
C ILE A 115 9.69 -0.14 -5.73
N GLY A 116 9.48 1.03 -5.14
CA GLY A 116 8.55 1.28 -4.06
C GLY A 116 7.13 1.45 -4.60
N LEU A 117 6.20 0.73 -3.99
CA LEU A 117 4.80 0.62 -4.38
C LEU A 117 3.88 1.06 -3.24
N GLY A 118 3.00 2.01 -3.52
CA GLY A 118 1.92 2.43 -2.65
C GLY A 118 0.71 1.51 -2.81
N ILE A 119 -0.09 1.41 -1.76
CA ILE A 119 -1.24 0.51 -1.67
C ILE A 119 -2.53 1.30 -1.62
N SER A 120 -3.56 0.81 -2.32
CA SER A 120 -4.90 1.40 -2.34
C SER A 120 -5.85 0.84 -1.29
N HIS A 121 -5.62 -0.35 -0.75
CA HIS A 121 -6.39 -0.87 0.37
C HIS A 121 -5.46 -1.62 1.32
N PRO A 122 -4.98 -0.97 2.40
CA PRO A 122 -3.96 -1.54 3.27
C PRO A 122 -4.45 -2.79 4.00
N CYS A 123 -5.73 -2.83 4.39
CA CYS A 123 -6.31 -3.93 5.16
C CYS A 123 -6.19 -5.28 4.43
N THR A 124 -6.35 -5.31 3.11
CA THR A 124 -6.23 -6.52 2.27
C THR A 124 -4.80 -6.85 1.89
N THR A 125 -3.83 -6.05 2.35
CA THR A 125 -2.40 -6.37 2.26
C THR A 125 -1.90 -7.03 3.53
N PHE A 126 -2.36 -6.62 4.72
CA PHE A 126 -1.90 -7.22 5.98
C PHE A 126 -2.04 -8.74 6.00
N ASP A 127 -3.15 -9.29 5.48
CA ASP A 127 -3.41 -10.73 5.48
C ASP A 127 -2.43 -11.55 4.60
N LYS A 128 -1.62 -10.86 3.79
CA LYS A 128 -0.58 -11.47 2.95
C LYS A 128 0.75 -11.65 3.69
N TRP A 129 0.97 -10.91 4.78
CA TRP A 129 2.27 -10.81 5.44
C TRP A 129 2.20 -11.22 6.90
N LYS A 130 2.78 -12.38 7.24
CA LYS A 130 2.88 -12.82 8.65
C LYS A 130 3.76 -11.90 9.51
N LEU A 131 4.72 -11.23 8.86
CA LEU A 131 5.72 -10.38 9.48
C LEU A 131 5.96 -9.16 8.59
N ILE A 132 5.80 -7.96 9.14
CA ILE A 132 5.97 -6.70 8.41
C ILE A 132 7.10 -5.91 9.09
N PRO A 133 8.19 -5.58 8.39
CA PRO A 133 9.22 -4.69 8.92
C PRO A 133 8.69 -3.29 9.17
N LEU A 134 8.91 -2.76 10.38
CA LEU A 134 8.75 -1.34 10.67
C LEU A 134 10.07 -0.64 10.42
N VAL A 135 10.04 0.46 9.67
CA VAL A 135 11.22 1.23 9.30
C VAL A 135 11.17 2.66 9.85
N ASN A 136 12.35 3.26 10.04
CA ASN A 136 12.49 4.70 10.27
C ASN A 136 12.55 5.47 8.93
N ASP A 137 12.71 6.79 9.00
CA ASP A 137 12.81 7.67 7.82
C ASP A 137 14.02 7.39 6.92
N GLN A 138 15.02 6.64 7.41
CA GLN A 138 16.20 6.22 6.66
C GLN A 138 16.03 4.83 6.03
N TYR A 139 14.84 4.22 6.16
CA TYR A 139 14.54 2.84 5.78
C TYR A 139 15.33 1.78 6.57
N ASP A 140 15.88 2.12 7.74
CA ASP A 140 16.43 1.13 8.66
C ASP A 140 15.28 0.34 9.31
N VAL A 141 15.39 -0.99 9.36
CA VAL A 141 14.44 -1.82 10.10
C VAL A 141 14.64 -1.62 11.59
N VAL A 142 13.62 -1.07 12.26
CA VAL A 142 13.64 -0.77 13.70
C VAL A 142 12.79 -1.73 14.53
N ASP A 143 11.83 -2.41 13.91
CA ASP A 143 10.99 -3.41 14.57
C ASP A 143 10.35 -4.37 13.55
N LEU A 144 9.63 -5.37 14.04
CA LEU A 144 8.88 -6.33 13.23
C LEU A 144 7.46 -6.49 13.79
N ILE A 145 6.46 -6.24 12.93
CA ILE A 145 5.04 -6.37 13.27
C ILE A 145 4.57 -7.78 12.89
N HIS A 146 4.21 -8.58 13.89
CA HIS A 146 3.54 -9.86 13.69
C HIS A 146 2.04 -9.68 13.46
N THR A 147 1.51 -10.35 12.44
CA THR A 147 0.08 -10.37 12.16
C THR A 147 -0.54 -11.73 12.47
N PHE A 148 -1.82 -11.76 12.86
CA PHE A 148 -2.55 -12.98 13.23
C PHE A 148 -3.79 -13.12 12.34
N PHE A 149 -3.66 -13.91 11.26
CA PHE A 149 -4.70 -14.21 10.27
C PHE A 149 -4.99 -15.71 10.21
#